data_AF-A0A5P0YRQ8-F1
#
_entry.id   AF-A0A5P0YRQ8-F1
#
_cell.length_a   1.000
_cell.length_b   1.000
_cell.length_c   1.000
_cell.angle_alpha   90.00
_cell.angle_beta   90.00
_cell.angle_gamma   90.00
#
_symmetry.space_group_name_H-M   'P 1'
#
loop_
_entity.id
_entity.type
_entity.pdbx_description
1 polymer ?
#
loop_
_entity_poly.entity_id
_entity_poly.type
_entity_poly.pdbx_seq_one_letter_code
_entity_poly.pdbx_strand_id
1 'polypeptide(L)'
;MRALGQAPESEQHIRAGAATAVVDAVAPEADPVGIPDGVPREEVYFAAYRRFIAERGNRPSAPQLSRALQKWHGVTDRDGSPLDDAYLHSYLRELRDRYNAEMGVSG
;
A
#
# COMPACT_ATOMS: atom_id res chain seq x y z
N MET A 1 8.35 -44.43 -8.79
CA MET A 1 9.40 -43.39 -9.00
C MET A 1 8.72 -42.04 -9.23
N ARG A 2 9.48 -40.95 -9.18
CA ARG A 2 9.03 -39.54 -9.19
C ARG A 2 8.12 -39.15 -10.36
N ALA A 3 7.13 -38.31 -10.06
CA ALA A 3 6.96 -37.01 -10.74
C ALA A 3 6.35 -36.00 -9.74
N LEU A 4 7.07 -34.92 -9.42
CA LEU A 4 6.54 -33.78 -8.66
C LEU A 4 5.83 -32.86 -9.66
N GLY A 5 4.49 -32.83 -9.63
CA GLY A 5 3.66 -32.08 -10.57
C GLY A 5 3.05 -30.82 -9.96
N GLN A 6 3.92 -29.85 -9.63
CA GLN A 6 3.68 -28.40 -9.46
C GLN A 6 2.50 -27.88 -8.59
N ALA A 7 2.78 -26.79 -7.87
CA ALA A 7 1.84 -26.08 -7.00
C ALA A 7 0.67 -25.43 -7.79
N PRO A 8 -0.48 -25.13 -7.14
CA PRO A 8 -1.60 -24.47 -7.79
C PRO A 8 -1.21 -23.12 -8.39
N GLU A 9 -1.93 -22.76 -9.44
CA GLU A 9 -1.67 -21.62 -10.30
C GLU A 9 -1.62 -20.31 -9.49
N SER A 10 -0.42 -19.76 -9.32
CA SER A 10 -0.24 -18.34 -9.01
C SER A 10 -0.61 -17.54 -10.26
N GLU A 11 -1.92 -17.45 -10.52
CA GLU A 11 -2.48 -16.71 -11.64
C GLU A 11 -2.05 -15.25 -11.55
N GLN A 12 -1.22 -14.91 -12.53
CA GLN A 12 -0.52 -13.66 -12.77
C GLN A 12 -1.49 -12.53 -13.17
N HIS A 13 -2.50 -12.26 -12.34
CA HIS A 13 -3.34 -11.07 -12.41
C HIS A 13 -2.61 -9.91 -11.69
N ILE A 14 -2.42 -8.72 -12.29
CA ILE A 14 -2.72 -8.26 -13.65
C ILE A 14 -1.74 -7.15 -14.04
N ARG A 15 -1.43 -7.04 -15.34
CA ARG A 15 -0.80 -5.82 -15.89
C ARG A 15 -1.83 -4.68 -15.88
N ALA A 16 -1.64 -3.67 -15.04
CA ALA A 16 -2.49 -2.48 -15.00
C ALA A 16 -1.71 -1.22 -15.44
N GLY A 17 -2.24 -0.46 -16.39
CA GLY A 17 -1.61 0.73 -16.95
C GLY A 17 -2.53 1.95 -17.00
N ALA A 18 -1.96 3.12 -16.69
CA ALA A 18 -2.22 4.46 -17.24
C ALA A 18 -3.67 5.00 -17.50
N ALA A 19 -4.07 5.98 -16.66
CA ALA A 19 -4.29 7.41 -17.01
C ALA A 19 -5.71 8.06 -17.19
N THR A 20 -5.92 9.19 -16.49
CA THR A 20 -6.55 10.50 -16.92
C THR A 20 -8.09 10.69 -17.00
N ALA A 21 -8.72 11.85 -16.66
CA ALA A 21 -8.37 13.04 -15.82
C ALA A 21 -9.53 14.11 -15.62
N VAL A 22 -10.09 14.29 -14.40
CA VAL A 22 -10.55 15.59 -13.84
C VAL A 22 -9.76 15.96 -12.57
N VAL A 23 -8.48 16.28 -12.80
CA VAL A 23 -7.32 16.00 -11.92
C VAL A 23 -7.13 14.50 -11.58
N ASP A 24 -7.90 13.59 -12.20
CA ASP A 24 -8.18 12.23 -11.69
C ASP A 24 -7.01 11.54 -10.99
N ALA A 25 -7.14 11.51 -9.67
CA ALA A 25 -6.61 10.43 -8.87
C ALA A 25 -7.48 9.17 -9.05
N VAL A 26 -7.54 8.62 -10.27
CA VAL A 26 -8.02 7.25 -10.49
C VAL A 26 -6.93 6.29 -10.00
N ALA A 27 -6.83 6.18 -8.67
CA ALA A 27 -6.15 5.06 -8.04
C ALA A 27 -6.83 3.76 -8.50
N PRO A 28 -6.09 2.64 -8.65
CA PRO A 28 -6.70 1.36 -8.99
C PRO A 28 -7.82 1.02 -8.01
N GLU A 29 -8.89 0.37 -8.48
CA GLU A 29 -10.10 0.04 -7.70
C GLU A 29 -9.89 -1.11 -6.69
N ALA A 30 -8.70 -1.18 -6.06
CA ALA A 30 -8.51 -1.93 -4.84
C ALA A 30 -9.21 -1.16 -3.71
N ASP A 31 -10.35 -1.69 -3.27
CA ASP A 31 -11.08 -1.21 -2.10
C ASP A 31 -10.45 -1.83 -0.84
N PRO A 32 -9.68 -1.06 -0.04
CA PRO A 32 -8.97 -1.58 1.12
C PRO A 32 -9.95 -1.96 2.24
N VAL A 33 -10.05 -3.25 2.54
CA VAL A 33 -10.84 -3.75 3.67
C VAL A 33 -10.10 -3.46 4.97
N GLY A 34 -10.82 -3.01 6.00
CA GLY A 34 -10.25 -2.71 7.32
C GLY A 34 -9.91 -1.24 7.57
N ILE A 35 -10.23 -0.32 6.63
CA ILE A 35 -10.25 1.11 6.93
C ILE A 35 -11.43 1.41 7.88
N PRO A 36 -11.21 2.09 9.02
CA PRO A 36 -12.30 2.44 9.93
C PRO A 36 -13.21 3.50 9.32
N ASP A 37 -14.52 3.35 9.57
CA ASP A 37 -15.55 4.27 9.08
C ASP A 37 -15.29 5.72 9.52
N GLY A 38 -15.53 6.67 8.60
CA GLY A 38 -15.27 8.10 8.82
C GLY A 38 -13.79 8.53 8.78
N VAL A 39 -12.83 7.63 8.60
CA VAL A 39 -11.40 7.97 8.45
C VAL A 39 -10.95 7.78 6.99
N PRO A 40 -10.33 8.78 6.34
CA PRO A 40 -9.82 8.60 4.99
C PRO A 40 -8.66 7.59 4.97
N ARG A 41 -8.65 6.69 3.98
CA ARG A 41 -7.62 5.65 3.82
C ARG A 41 -6.19 6.20 3.88
N GLU A 42 -5.99 7.40 3.34
CA GLU A 42 -4.71 8.10 3.34
C GLU A 42 -4.19 8.44 4.76
N GLU A 43 -5.07 8.75 5.72
CA GLU A 43 -4.65 8.98 7.11
C GLU A 43 -4.19 7.67 7.77
N VAL A 44 -4.87 6.55 7.47
CA VAL A 44 -4.45 5.22 7.94
C VAL A 44 -3.10 4.84 7.34
N TYR A 45 -2.92 5.08 6.03
CA TYR A 45 -1.65 4.85 5.33
C TYR A 45 -0.53 5.75 5.88
N PHE A 46 -0.82 7.01 6.17
CA PHE A 46 0.13 7.96 6.74
C PHE A 46 0.50 7.65 8.20
N ALA A 47 -0.45 7.18 9.01
CA ALA A 47 -0.21 6.70 10.36
C ALA A 47 0.74 5.48 10.34
N ALA A 48 0.48 4.49 9.49
CA ALA A 48 1.36 3.34 9.30
C ALA A 48 2.74 3.74 8.76
N TYR A 49 2.81 4.64 7.77
CA TYR A 49 4.06 5.15 7.19
C TYR A 49 4.94 5.85 8.24
N ARG A 50 4.36 6.80 8.99
CA ARG A 50 5.04 7.52 10.08
C ARG A 50 5.47 6.59 11.21
N ARG A 51 4.62 5.62 11.60
CA ARG A 51 5.00 4.61 12.61
C ARG A 51 6.16 3.75 12.14
N PHE A 52 6.20 3.33 10.88
CA PHE A 52 7.30 2.53 10.34
C PHE A 52 8.63 3.29 10.39
N ILE A 53 8.63 4.58 10.04
CA ILE A 53 9.83 5.43 10.16
C ILE A 53 10.23 5.58 11.64
N ALA A 54 9.28 5.79 12.55
CA ALA A 54 9.56 5.91 13.98
C ALA A 54 10.16 4.63 14.58
N GLU A 55 9.70 3.44 14.18
CA GLU A 55 10.20 2.16 14.71
C GLU A 55 11.49 1.66 14.03
N ARG A 56 11.72 1.97 12.74
CA ARG A 56 12.89 1.47 11.99
C ARG A 56 13.94 2.52 11.64
N GLY A 57 13.66 3.81 11.82
CA GLY A 57 14.52 4.91 11.36
C GLY A 57 14.67 5.02 9.84
N ASN A 58 13.87 4.29 9.05
CA ASN A 58 13.99 4.25 7.59
C ASN A 58 12.62 4.28 6.90
N ARG A 59 12.59 4.79 5.66
CA ARG A 59 11.39 4.94 4.83
C ARG A 59 10.89 3.55 4.37
N PRO A 60 9.60 3.21 4.53
CA PRO A 60 9.05 1.94 4.04
C PRO A 60 8.91 1.93 2.52
N SER A 61 9.20 0.77 1.91
CA SER A 61 8.78 0.44 0.54
C SER A 61 7.34 -0.07 0.50
N ALA A 62 6.69 -0.08 -0.68
CA ALA A 62 5.29 -0.51 -0.85
C ALA A 62 4.95 -1.87 -0.19
N PRO A 63 5.69 -2.98 -0.44
CA PRO A 63 5.41 -4.25 0.22
C PRO A 63 5.69 -4.25 1.74
N GLN A 64 6.49 -3.30 2.25
CA GLN A 64 6.72 -3.14 3.69
C GLN A 64 5.58 -2.37 4.35
N LEU A 65 5.07 -1.31 3.71
CA LEU A 65 3.91 -0.54 4.15
C LEU A 65 2.66 -1.42 4.14
N SER A 66 2.46 -2.22 3.10
CA SER A 66 1.37 -3.20 2.98
C SER A 66 1.30 -4.16 4.18
N ARG A 67 2.43 -4.80 4.52
CA ARG A 67 2.55 -5.67 5.69
C ARG A 67 2.36 -4.93 7.02
N ALA A 68 2.78 -3.67 7.10
CA ALA A 68 2.58 -2.85 8.29
C ALA A 68 1.11 -2.48 8.49
N LEU A 69 0.41 -2.14 7.40
CA LEU A 69 -1.02 -1.85 7.36
C LEU A 69 -1.87 -3.05 7.81
N GLN A 70 -1.61 -4.23 7.24
CA GLN A 70 -2.24 -5.48 7.66
C GLN A 70 -1.97 -5.78 9.14
N LYS A 71 -0.71 -5.64 9.60
CA LYS A 71 -0.32 -5.99 10.98
C LYS A 71 -0.88 -5.03 12.04
N TRP A 72 -0.93 -3.73 11.77
CA TRP A 72 -1.25 -2.71 12.79
C TRP A 72 -2.67 -2.19 12.69
N HIS A 73 -3.24 -2.11 11.48
CA HIS A 73 -4.56 -1.55 11.24
C HIS A 73 -5.56 -2.62 10.74
N GLY A 74 -5.12 -3.86 10.52
CA GLY A 74 -5.95 -4.91 9.93
C GLY A 74 -6.26 -4.68 8.45
N VAL A 75 -5.59 -3.72 7.80
CA VAL A 75 -5.93 -3.29 6.45
C VAL A 75 -5.37 -4.26 5.42
N THR A 76 -6.26 -4.78 4.59
CA THR A 76 -5.98 -5.81 3.57
C THR A 76 -6.69 -5.47 2.26
N ASP A 77 -6.35 -6.20 1.20
CA ASP A 77 -7.19 -6.28 0.02
C ASP A 77 -8.52 -7.03 0.33
N ARG A 78 -9.47 -6.97 -0.60
CA ARG A 78 -10.75 -7.73 -0.58
C ARG A 78 -10.59 -9.24 -0.43
N ASP A 79 -9.44 -9.80 -0.82
CA ASP A 79 -9.09 -11.22 -0.64
C ASP A 79 -8.58 -11.54 0.79
N GLY A 80 -8.31 -10.53 1.62
CA GLY A 80 -7.58 -10.67 2.90
C GLY A 80 -6.06 -10.71 2.72
N SER A 81 -5.59 -10.75 1.47
CA SER A 81 -4.19 -10.59 1.08
C SER A 81 -3.64 -9.20 1.44
N PRO A 82 -2.31 -9.03 1.61
CA PRO A 82 -1.70 -7.72 1.76
C PRO A 82 -1.96 -6.84 0.52
N LEU A 83 -2.24 -5.55 0.73
CA LEU A 83 -2.43 -4.56 -0.34
C LEU A 83 -1.32 -4.61 -1.40
N ASP A 84 -1.73 -4.46 -2.66
CA ASP A 84 -0.86 -4.50 -3.83
C ASP A 84 0.25 -3.44 -3.78
N ASP A 85 1.45 -3.80 -4.26
CA ASP A 85 2.60 -2.91 -4.19
C ASP A 85 2.55 -1.77 -5.21
N ALA A 86 1.98 -1.97 -6.41
CA ALA A 86 1.80 -0.91 -7.39
C ALA A 86 0.72 0.09 -6.95
N TYR A 87 -0.36 -0.39 -6.32
CA TYR A 87 -1.36 0.48 -5.67
C TYR A 87 -0.71 1.37 -4.60
N LEU A 88 0.02 0.79 -3.64
CA LEU A 88 0.68 1.56 -2.58
C LEU A 88 1.85 2.42 -3.09
N HIS A 89 2.48 2.08 -4.22
CA HIS A 89 3.56 2.87 -4.81
C HIS A 89 3.09 4.28 -5.20
N SER A 90 1.88 4.40 -5.74
CA SER A 90 1.25 5.68 -6.09
C SER A 90 1.12 6.58 -4.85
N TYR A 91 0.51 6.05 -3.77
CA TYR A 91 0.35 6.79 -2.51
C TYR A 91 1.68 7.08 -1.80
N LEU A 92 2.67 6.19 -1.88
CA LEU A 92 3.97 6.38 -1.21
C LEU A 92 4.70 7.65 -1.62
N ARG A 93 4.52 8.11 -2.87
CA ARG A 93 5.06 9.38 -3.33
C ARG A 93 4.51 10.55 -2.50
N GLU A 94 3.20 10.56 -2.29
CA GLU A 94 2.46 11.62 -1.59
C GLU A 94 2.65 11.54 -0.07
N LEU A 95 2.63 10.33 0.50
CA LEU A 95 2.94 10.09 1.92
C LEU A 95 4.36 10.58 2.27
N ARG A 96 5.33 10.37 1.38
CA ARG A 96 6.69 10.89 1.53
C ARG A 96 6.76 12.41 1.40
N ASP A 97 6.07 12.99 0.44
CA ASP A 97 6.00 14.44 0.23
C ASP A 97 5.43 15.15 1.48
N ARG A 98 4.25 14.68 1.93
CA ARG A 98 3.60 15.13 3.17
C ARG A 98 4.49 14.95 4.40
N TYR A 99 5.18 13.82 4.53
CA TYR A 99 6.09 13.59 5.66
C TYR A 99 7.28 14.55 5.66
N ASN A 100 7.88 14.81 4.50
CA ASN A 100 8.97 15.77 4.38
C ASN A 100 8.49 17.18 4.72
N ALA A 101 7.29 17.58 4.26
CA ALA A 101 6.66 18.86 4.57
C ALA A 101 6.34 19.01 6.07
N GLU A 102 5.71 18.02 6.71
CA GLU A 102 5.41 18.06 8.16
C GLU A 102 6.68 18.14 9.03
N MET A 103 7.73 17.39 8.67
CA MET A 103 8.94 17.29 9.47
C MET A 103 9.97 18.39 9.16
N GLY A 104 9.69 19.29 8.22
CA GLY A 104 10.66 20.29 7.73
C GLY A 104 11.91 19.67 7.08
N VAL A 105 11.83 18.40 6.66
CA VAL A 105 12.92 17.68 6.00
C VAL A 105 12.91 18.02 4.52
N SER A 106 13.24 19.29 4.24
CA SER A 106 13.69 19.72 2.92
C SER A 106 14.98 18.97 2.59
N GLY A 107 14.92 18.09 1.59
CA GLY A 107 16.10 17.50 0.94
C GLY A 107 16.67 18.45 -0.10
#